data_AF-A0A4S8L6R7-F1
#
_entry.id   AF-A0A4S8L6R7-F1
#
_cell.length_a   1.000
_cell.length_b   1.000
_cell.length_c   1.000
_cell.angle_alpha   90.00
_cell.angle_beta   90.00
_cell.angle_gamma   90.00
#
_symmetry.space_group_name_H-M   'P 1'
#
loop_
_entity.id
_entity.type
_entity.pdbx_description
1 polymer ?
#
loop_
_entity_poly.entity_id
_entity_poly.type
_entity_poly.pdbx_seq_one_letter_code
_entity_poly.pdbx_strand_id
1 'polypeptide(L)'
;MYPKLVALDTDWTLFWGWLDQNTWGKGPGAFSPVEDNIEKSGYWEVIDRSNPNNKCGMYADVPRIIQDILKNGAQIAIVSRNTSKPMCDRALWYMHVNDENGNDKPLIDLVKYDEVYNQEKTVHFSKIKEWSGFDYSDMILYDDEAINNPVEMMLGVTFQVSRDQKGLTWDNYQQGLATWRRNKEIRSPYLGTNPSSYPKRKFLGYSGMDLGTIQLLESGGRRQDRKEAARWGYAMYVADDPRIARYFNEWIKGNAFGQQATTIVCKIWARDGDIFDRLQKLWIPDWTALQTDVQNWDAFRIAWSQEDRDKTAAFWGVQKPYILFARHPNMGAGFPIRNGSRWNEMVIYGQVQEGLIFIERMSDQQLKDDIKAWNYIQYNHNISAWNITAPQETWNEFRLHGEQAS
;
A
#
# COMPACT_ATOMS: atom_id res chain seq x y z
N MET A 1 -11.25 -1.25 -18.24
CA MET A 1 -10.69 -2.37 -17.45
C MET A 1 -11.23 -2.27 -16.02
N TYR A 2 -11.52 -3.40 -15.40
CA TYR A 2 -12.12 -3.51 -14.08
C TYR A 2 -11.44 -4.66 -13.31
N PRO A 3 -11.27 -4.59 -11.97
CA PRO A 3 -10.69 -5.69 -11.18
C PRO A 3 -11.50 -6.98 -11.32
N LYS A 4 -10.87 -8.14 -11.10
CA LYS A 4 -11.61 -9.42 -11.09
C LYS A 4 -12.36 -9.63 -9.77
N LEU A 5 -11.87 -9.03 -8.69
CA LEU A 5 -12.44 -9.16 -7.36
C LEU A 5 -12.38 -7.83 -6.61
N VAL A 6 -13.50 -7.48 -5.97
CA VAL A 6 -13.63 -6.34 -5.08
C VAL A 6 -13.96 -6.87 -3.69
N ALA A 7 -13.01 -6.70 -2.76
CA ALA A 7 -13.16 -7.06 -1.37
C ALA A 7 -13.60 -5.84 -0.55
N LEU A 8 -14.55 -6.07 0.36
CA LEU A 8 -15.19 -5.05 1.15
C LEU A 8 -15.10 -5.45 2.63
N ASP A 9 -14.56 -4.56 3.45
CA ASP A 9 -14.71 -4.67 4.90
C ASP A 9 -16.15 -4.37 5.34
N THR A 10 -16.50 -4.75 6.58
CA THR A 10 -17.85 -4.63 7.11
C THR A 10 -18.06 -3.35 7.92
N ASP A 11 -17.57 -3.34 9.16
CA ASP A 11 -17.82 -2.29 10.14
C ASP A 11 -17.16 -0.98 9.65
N TRP A 12 -17.88 0.13 9.66
CA TRP A 12 -17.42 1.44 9.14
C TRP A 12 -17.00 1.50 7.66
N THR A 13 -17.19 0.42 6.91
CA THR A 13 -16.96 0.36 5.46
C THR A 13 -18.26 0.15 4.69
N LEU A 14 -18.89 -1.02 4.82
CA LEU A 14 -20.20 -1.32 4.22
C LEU A 14 -21.35 -0.72 5.01
N PHE A 15 -21.24 -0.74 6.34
CA PHE A 15 -22.25 -0.18 7.23
C PHE A 15 -21.61 0.62 8.36
N TRP A 16 -22.30 1.66 8.83
CA TRP A 16 -21.87 2.40 10.02
C TRP A 16 -22.22 1.61 11.29
N GLY A 17 -21.47 1.82 12.36
CA GLY A 17 -21.65 1.10 13.63
C GLY A 17 -20.83 -0.19 13.72
N TRP A 18 -20.81 -0.78 14.92
CA TRP A 18 -20.06 -2.00 15.22
C TRP A 18 -20.99 -3.17 15.54
N LEU A 19 -20.86 -4.26 14.79
CA LEU A 19 -21.46 -5.55 15.15
C LEU A 19 -20.54 -6.28 16.13
N ASP A 20 -20.77 -6.11 17.43
CA ASP A 20 -19.89 -6.68 18.46
C ASP A 20 -20.63 -7.68 19.34
N GLN A 21 -20.26 -8.95 19.23
CA GLN A 21 -20.85 -10.04 20.02
C GLN A 21 -20.67 -9.90 21.54
N ASN A 22 -19.81 -8.98 22.00
CA ASN A 22 -19.64 -8.68 23.42
C ASN A 22 -20.66 -7.66 23.94
N THR A 23 -21.27 -6.87 23.05
CA THR A 23 -22.24 -5.83 23.40
C THR A 23 -23.66 -6.16 22.92
N TRP A 24 -23.79 -6.85 21.79
CA TRP A 24 -25.07 -7.29 21.24
C TRP A 24 -25.61 -8.52 21.97
N GLY A 25 -26.94 -8.60 22.13
CA GLY A 25 -27.61 -9.74 22.76
C GLY A 25 -27.24 -9.91 24.24
N LYS A 26 -26.94 -8.81 24.94
CA LYS A 26 -26.59 -8.79 26.38
C LYS A 26 -27.67 -8.17 27.27
N GLY A 27 -28.70 -7.59 26.67
CA GLY A 27 -29.79 -6.97 27.41
C GLY A 27 -30.85 -7.97 27.90
N PRO A 28 -31.83 -7.50 28.68
CA PRO A 28 -32.97 -8.31 29.09
C PRO A 28 -33.75 -8.86 27.89
N GLY A 29 -34.08 -10.16 27.93
CA GLY A 29 -34.84 -10.81 26.86
C GLY A 29 -34.02 -11.17 25.61
N ALA A 30 -32.69 -11.15 25.70
CA ALA A 30 -31.81 -11.57 24.62
C ALA A 30 -32.02 -13.05 24.24
N PHE A 31 -31.88 -13.31 22.95
CA PHE A 31 -31.93 -14.65 22.36
C PHE A 31 -30.53 -15.28 22.29
N SER A 32 -30.51 -16.60 22.12
CA SER A 32 -29.30 -17.39 21.89
C SER A 32 -29.54 -18.30 20.69
N PRO A 33 -28.66 -18.28 19.67
CA PRO A 33 -27.35 -17.61 19.62
C PRO A 33 -27.43 -16.07 19.44
N VAL A 34 -26.30 -15.37 19.55
CA VAL A 34 -26.24 -13.89 19.63
C VAL A 34 -26.82 -13.20 18.40
N GLU A 35 -26.61 -13.76 17.21
CA GLU A 35 -27.11 -13.26 15.94
C GLU A 35 -28.65 -13.24 15.83
N ASP A 36 -29.37 -14.03 16.64
CA ASP A 36 -30.84 -13.99 16.70
C ASP A 36 -31.38 -12.73 17.40
N ASN A 37 -30.49 -11.89 17.95
CA ASN A 37 -30.83 -10.57 18.46
C ASN A 37 -30.78 -9.47 17.38
N ILE A 38 -30.28 -9.77 16.16
CA ILE A 38 -30.24 -8.78 15.08
C ILE A 38 -31.62 -8.72 14.43
N GLU A 39 -32.27 -7.56 14.57
CA GLU A 39 -33.60 -7.29 14.02
C GLU A 39 -33.56 -6.13 13.02
N LYS A 40 -34.31 -6.23 11.93
CA LYS A 40 -34.47 -5.15 10.96
C LYS A 40 -35.30 -4.01 11.57
N SER A 41 -34.75 -2.80 11.61
CA SER A 41 -35.48 -1.59 12.06
C SER A 41 -35.85 -0.65 10.91
N GLY A 42 -35.10 -0.68 9.80
CA GLY A 42 -35.28 0.18 8.64
C GLY A 42 -34.95 -0.54 7.33
N TYR A 43 -34.92 0.19 6.20
CA TYR A 43 -34.65 -0.44 4.90
C TYR A 43 -33.26 -1.12 4.87
N TRP A 44 -32.25 -0.46 5.46
CA TRP A 44 -30.88 -0.97 5.61
C TRP A 44 -30.33 -0.89 7.04
N GLU A 45 -31.18 -0.66 8.03
CA GLU A 45 -30.77 -0.54 9.43
C GLU A 45 -31.21 -1.80 10.20
N VAL A 46 -30.30 -2.29 11.04
CA VAL A 46 -30.55 -3.35 12.01
C VAL A 46 -30.24 -2.85 13.42
N ILE A 47 -30.98 -3.37 14.39
CA ILE A 47 -30.87 -3.06 15.81
C ILE A 47 -30.68 -4.34 16.61
N ASP A 48 -30.08 -4.22 17.79
CA ASP A 48 -30.11 -5.28 18.80
C ASP A 48 -31.47 -5.26 19.51
N ARG A 49 -32.22 -6.36 19.38
CA ARG A 49 -33.48 -6.61 20.08
C ARG A 49 -33.40 -6.31 21.58
N SER A 50 -32.29 -6.71 22.22
CA SER A 50 -32.10 -6.62 23.66
C SER A 50 -31.65 -5.23 24.12
N ASN A 51 -31.15 -4.40 23.19
CA ASN A 51 -30.74 -3.02 23.45
C ASN A 51 -30.73 -2.20 22.13
N PRO A 52 -31.83 -1.51 21.78
CA PRO A 52 -31.95 -0.77 20.52
C PRO A 52 -30.94 0.37 20.30
N ASN A 53 -30.14 0.73 21.32
CA ASN A 53 -29.02 1.67 21.15
C ASN A 53 -27.85 1.05 20.36
N ASN A 54 -27.71 -0.28 20.41
CA ASN A 54 -26.79 -1.01 19.55
C ASN A 54 -27.46 -1.14 18.18
N LYS A 55 -26.90 -0.48 17.17
CA LYS A 55 -27.45 -0.48 15.82
C LYS A 55 -26.37 -0.26 14.76
N CYS A 56 -26.61 -0.78 13.57
CA CYS A 56 -25.78 -0.53 12.40
C CYS A 56 -26.64 -0.40 11.14
N GLY A 57 -26.12 0.25 10.11
CA GLY A 57 -26.87 0.41 8.86
C GLY A 57 -25.99 0.66 7.65
N MET A 58 -26.42 0.16 6.49
CA MET A 58 -25.64 0.26 5.25
C MET A 58 -25.46 1.72 4.80
N TYR A 59 -24.25 2.06 4.33
CA TYR A 59 -24.00 3.37 3.75
C TYR A 59 -24.74 3.57 2.42
N ALA A 60 -25.20 4.79 2.16
CA ALA A 60 -26.15 5.09 1.08
C ALA A 60 -25.64 4.79 -0.35
N ASP A 61 -24.34 4.86 -0.58
CA ASP A 61 -23.74 4.59 -1.89
C ASP A 61 -23.47 3.10 -2.13
N VAL A 62 -23.44 2.27 -1.09
CA VAL A 62 -23.11 0.84 -1.19
C VAL A 62 -24.01 0.09 -2.17
N PRO A 63 -25.35 0.24 -2.18
CA PRO A 63 -26.19 -0.43 -3.18
C PRO A 63 -25.78 -0.14 -4.63
N ARG A 64 -25.45 1.13 -4.93
CA ARG A 64 -25.00 1.53 -6.27
C ARG A 64 -23.63 0.92 -6.59
N ILE A 65 -22.73 0.87 -5.61
CA ILE A 65 -21.40 0.29 -5.75
C ILE A 65 -21.48 -1.21 -6.01
N ILE A 66 -22.27 -1.96 -5.22
CA ILE A 66 -22.49 -3.39 -5.42
C ILE A 66 -23.01 -3.67 -6.83
N GLN A 67 -24.01 -2.89 -7.28
CA GLN A 67 -24.53 -3.04 -8.64
C GLN A 67 -23.46 -2.74 -9.72
N ASP A 68 -22.60 -1.74 -9.52
CA ASP A 68 -21.51 -1.43 -10.46
C ASP A 68 -20.47 -2.56 -10.53
N ILE A 69 -20.10 -3.15 -9.38
CA ILE A 69 -19.19 -4.31 -9.30
C ILE A 69 -19.75 -5.47 -10.14
N LEU A 70 -21.02 -5.84 -9.91
CA LEU A 70 -21.66 -6.97 -10.59
C LEU A 70 -21.84 -6.72 -12.09
N LYS A 71 -22.26 -5.51 -12.51
CA LYS A 71 -22.39 -5.13 -13.92
C LYS A 71 -21.07 -5.18 -14.68
N ASN A 72 -19.94 -4.99 -13.99
CA ASN A 72 -18.61 -5.11 -14.58
C ASN A 72 -18.03 -6.54 -14.45
N GLY A 73 -18.79 -7.52 -13.95
CA GLY A 73 -18.41 -8.93 -13.89
C GLY A 73 -17.38 -9.28 -12.81
N ALA A 74 -17.15 -8.38 -11.85
CA ALA A 74 -16.25 -8.64 -10.73
C ALA A 74 -16.96 -9.44 -9.63
N GLN A 75 -16.19 -10.28 -8.94
CA GLN A 75 -16.67 -11.02 -7.79
C GLN A 75 -16.55 -10.18 -6.52
N ILE A 76 -17.56 -10.27 -5.66
CA ILE A 76 -17.56 -9.59 -4.36
C ILE A 76 -16.99 -10.53 -3.31
N ALA A 77 -16.09 -10.00 -2.49
CA ALA A 77 -15.64 -10.67 -1.28
C ALA A 77 -15.98 -9.82 -0.05
N ILE A 78 -16.46 -10.45 1.01
CA ILE A 78 -16.47 -9.86 2.36
C ILE A 78 -15.19 -10.30 3.04
N VAL A 79 -14.45 -9.32 3.55
CA VAL A 79 -13.21 -9.57 4.26
C VAL A 79 -13.27 -8.76 5.54
N SER A 80 -13.47 -9.39 6.70
CA SER A 80 -13.66 -8.68 7.96
C SER A 80 -12.94 -9.34 9.13
N ARG A 81 -12.41 -8.51 10.02
CA ARG A 81 -11.81 -8.96 11.28
C ARG A 81 -12.82 -9.14 12.41
N ASN A 82 -14.11 -9.00 12.11
CA ASN A 82 -15.17 -9.21 13.07
C ASN A 82 -15.06 -10.61 13.71
N THR A 83 -15.39 -10.67 15.00
CA THR A 83 -15.26 -11.91 15.78
C THR A 83 -16.48 -12.81 15.69
N SER A 84 -17.58 -12.36 15.07
CA SER A 84 -18.81 -13.12 14.87
C SER A 84 -19.27 -13.08 13.43
N LYS A 85 -18.84 -14.10 12.67
CA LYS A 85 -19.32 -14.32 11.30
C LYS A 85 -20.87 -14.42 11.21
N PRO A 86 -21.56 -15.21 12.05
CA PRO A 86 -23.02 -15.30 11.98
C PRO A 86 -23.75 -13.96 12.16
N MET A 87 -23.19 -13.04 12.95
CA MET A 87 -23.75 -11.71 13.10
C MET A 87 -23.60 -10.86 11.84
N CYS A 88 -22.40 -10.85 11.24
CA CYS A 88 -22.18 -10.18 9.95
C CYS A 88 -23.12 -10.73 8.87
N ASP A 89 -23.20 -12.05 8.74
CA ASP A 89 -24.06 -12.72 7.76
C ASP A 89 -25.53 -12.34 7.96
N ARG A 90 -26.00 -12.31 9.22
CA ARG A 90 -27.37 -11.91 9.54
C ARG A 90 -27.66 -10.45 9.21
N ALA A 91 -26.73 -9.55 9.50
CA ALA A 91 -26.89 -8.14 9.14
C ALA A 91 -26.92 -7.95 7.62
N LEU A 92 -25.99 -8.58 6.89
CA LEU A 92 -25.92 -8.55 5.43
C LEU A 92 -27.13 -9.23 4.77
N TRP A 93 -27.79 -10.17 5.45
CA TRP A 93 -29.05 -10.75 5.00
C TRP A 93 -30.20 -9.74 5.02
N TYR A 94 -30.28 -8.87 6.05
CA TYR A 94 -31.30 -7.83 6.13
C TYR A 94 -31.03 -6.63 5.22
N MET A 95 -29.77 -6.41 4.82
CA MET A 95 -29.34 -5.34 3.94
C MET A 95 -29.50 -5.75 2.48
N HIS A 96 -30.58 -5.29 1.85
CA HIS A 96 -30.88 -5.62 0.46
C HIS A 96 -30.30 -4.61 -0.53
N VAL A 97 -29.83 -5.10 -1.67
CA VAL A 97 -29.32 -4.33 -2.80
C VAL A 97 -29.81 -4.93 -4.12
N ASN A 98 -29.70 -4.17 -5.21
CA ASN A 98 -30.03 -4.68 -6.53
C ASN A 98 -28.85 -5.42 -7.16
N ASP A 99 -29.10 -6.61 -7.73
CA ASP A 99 -28.15 -7.33 -8.57
C ASP A 99 -27.89 -6.60 -9.92
N GLU A 100 -27.09 -7.19 -10.80
CA GLU A 100 -26.78 -6.64 -12.12
C GLU A 100 -28.01 -6.47 -13.03
N ASN A 101 -29.06 -7.24 -12.79
CA ASN A 101 -30.32 -7.23 -13.54
C ASN A 101 -31.39 -6.32 -12.90
N GLY A 102 -31.10 -5.74 -11.73
CA GLY A 102 -32.02 -4.88 -11.00
C GLY A 102 -32.97 -5.63 -10.05
N ASN A 103 -32.73 -6.92 -9.76
CA ASN A 103 -33.52 -7.64 -8.79
C ASN A 103 -33.03 -7.35 -7.36
N ASP A 104 -33.97 -7.10 -6.44
CA ASP A 104 -33.68 -6.93 -5.03
C ASP A 104 -33.23 -8.26 -4.39
N LYS A 105 -32.07 -8.25 -3.73
CA LYS A 105 -31.42 -9.41 -3.12
C LYS A 105 -30.78 -9.04 -1.78
N PRO A 106 -30.78 -9.94 -0.78
CA PRO A 106 -29.86 -9.85 0.35
C PRO A 106 -28.42 -9.69 -0.14
N LEU A 107 -27.66 -8.75 0.43
CA LEU A 107 -26.27 -8.52 0.01
C LEU A 107 -25.42 -9.79 0.15
N ILE A 108 -25.65 -10.57 1.21
CA ILE A 108 -24.94 -11.84 1.45
C ILE A 108 -25.09 -12.86 0.30
N ASP A 109 -26.24 -12.86 -0.39
CA ASP A 109 -26.48 -13.78 -1.52
C ASP A 109 -25.63 -13.44 -2.76
N LEU A 110 -25.07 -12.23 -2.81
CA LEU A 110 -24.22 -11.74 -3.91
C LEU A 110 -22.72 -11.91 -3.61
N VAL A 111 -22.37 -12.31 -2.38
CA VAL A 111 -21.00 -12.49 -1.93
C VAL A 111 -20.45 -13.83 -2.41
N LYS A 112 -19.30 -13.80 -3.09
CA LYS A 112 -18.64 -15.00 -3.60
C LYS A 112 -17.65 -15.62 -2.60
N TYR A 113 -16.95 -14.77 -1.85
CA TYR A 113 -15.98 -15.16 -0.83
C TYR A 113 -16.28 -14.43 0.45
N ASP A 114 -16.34 -15.14 1.56
CA ASP A 114 -16.89 -14.63 2.80
C ASP A 114 -15.96 -14.99 3.95
N GLU A 115 -14.88 -14.20 4.05
CA GLU A 115 -13.78 -14.40 4.99
C GLU A 115 -14.00 -13.44 6.18
N VAL A 116 -14.70 -13.92 7.21
CA VAL A 116 -14.99 -13.14 8.43
C VAL A 116 -14.43 -13.87 9.65
N TYR A 117 -13.30 -13.39 10.15
CA TYR A 117 -12.64 -13.89 11.37
C TYR A 117 -11.49 -12.98 11.82
N ASN A 118 -11.14 -13.01 13.10
CA ASN A 118 -10.12 -12.11 13.66
C ASN A 118 -8.68 -12.55 13.33
N GLN A 119 -8.22 -12.24 12.13
CA GLN A 119 -6.84 -12.44 11.65
C GLN A 119 -6.36 -11.23 10.83
N GLU A 120 -5.07 -11.15 10.49
CA GLU A 120 -4.62 -10.13 9.54
C GLU A 120 -5.32 -10.32 8.17
N LYS A 121 -5.65 -9.22 7.48
CA LYS A 121 -6.30 -9.25 6.16
C LYS A 121 -5.45 -9.98 5.11
N THR A 122 -4.13 -10.07 5.32
CA THR A 122 -3.22 -10.88 4.50
C THR A 122 -3.59 -12.38 4.50
N VAL A 123 -4.07 -12.91 5.62
CA VAL A 123 -4.54 -14.31 5.74
C VAL A 123 -5.81 -14.53 4.93
N HIS A 124 -6.74 -13.58 4.99
CA HIS A 124 -8.00 -13.61 4.23
C HIS A 124 -7.73 -13.61 2.73
N PHE A 125 -6.84 -12.72 2.26
CA PHE A 125 -6.46 -12.65 0.86
C PHE A 125 -5.71 -13.90 0.39
N SER A 126 -4.92 -14.53 1.25
CA SER A 126 -4.28 -15.83 0.95
C SER A 126 -5.34 -16.91 0.66
N LYS A 127 -6.41 -16.99 1.48
CA LYS A 127 -7.54 -17.89 1.25
C LYS A 127 -8.30 -17.57 -0.03
N ILE A 128 -8.61 -16.30 -0.26
CA ILE A 128 -9.27 -15.87 -1.50
C ILE A 128 -8.43 -16.22 -2.73
N LYS A 129 -7.10 -16.06 -2.67
CA LYS A 129 -6.21 -16.46 -3.78
C LYS A 129 -6.23 -17.97 -4.02
N GLU A 130 -6.22 -18.77 -2.95
CA GLU A 130 -6.36 -20.23 -3.03
C GLU A 130 -7.67 -20.64 -3.74
N TRP A 131 -8.78 -20.01 -3.38
CA TRP A 131 -10.10 -20.32 -3.96
C TRP A 131 -10.34 -19.77 -5.36
N SER A 132 -9.90 -18.54 -5.63
CA SER A 132 -10.16 -17.84 -6.90
C SER A 132 -9.12 -18.11 -7.97
N GLY A 133 -7.87 -18.40 -7.57
CA GLY A 133 -6.72 -18.43 -8.47
C GLY A 133 -6.34 -17.06 -9.05
N PHE A 134 -6.99 -15.96 -8.64
CA PHE A 134 -6.69 -14.63 -9.15
C PHE A 134 -5.35 -14.12 -8.61
N ASP A 135 -4.68 -13.28 -9.40
CA ASP A 135 -3.52 -12.55 -8.90
C ASP A 135 -3.96 -11.42 -7.97
N TYR A 136 -3.19 -11.15 -6.92
CA TYR A 136 -3.49 -10.07 -5.97
C TYR A 136 -3.63 -8.72 -6.68
N SER A 137 -2.85 -8.51 -7.74
CA SER A 137 -2.95 -7.32 -8.57
C SER A 137 -4.29 -7.15 -9.28
N ASP A 138 -5.10 -8.20 -9.42
CA ASP A 138 -6.45 -8.16 -10.00
C ASP A 138 -7.53 -7.90 -8.93
N MET A 139 -7.12 -7.64 -7.68
CA MET A 139 -7.99 -7.44 -6.53
C MET A 139 -7.87 -6.00 -5.98
N ILE A 140 -8.98 -5.52 -5.41
CA ILE A 140 -9.03 -4.28 -4.61
C ILE A 140 -9.64 -4.59 -3.25
N LEU A 141 -9.11 -3.99 -2.18
CA LEU A 141 -9.73 -3.95 -0.85
C LEU A 141 -10.17 -2.51 -0.54
N TYR A 142 -11.42 -2.34 -0.12
CA TYR A 142 -11.93 -1.15 0.54
C TYR A 142 -12.13 -1.44 2.03
N ASP A 143 -11.59 -0.58 2.89
CA ASP A 143 -11.50 -0.78 4.34
C ASP A 143 -11.33 0.59 5.01
N ASP A 144 -11.91 0.84 6.18
CA ASP A 144 -11.75 2.13 6.89
C ASP A 144 -10.45 2.20 7.71
N GLU A 145 -9.89 1.04 8.04
CA GLU A 145 -8.76 0.92 8.95
C GLU A 145 -7.43 0.82 8.20
N ALA A 146 -6.67 1.93 8.17
CA ALA A 146 -5.39 2.01 7.47
C ALA A 146 -4.39 0.91 7.89
N ILE A 147 -4.47 0.42 9.14
CA ILE A 147 -3.64 -0.68 9.66
C ILE A 147 -3.74 -1.97 8.82
N ASN A 148 -4.76 -2.11 7.98
CA ASN A 148 -4.92 -3.20 7.04
C ASN A 148 -4.09 -3.05 5.75
N ASN A 149 -3.29 -1.97 5.61
CA ASN A 149 -2.36 -1.75 4.50
C ASN A 149 -1.32 -2.85 4.20
N PRO A 150 -1.00 -3.82 5.09
CA PRO A 150 -0.06 -4.88 4.72
C PRO A 150 -0.54 -5.72 3.52
N VAL A 151 -1.84 -5.77 3.21
CA VAL A 151 -2.33 -6.43 1.97
C VAL A 151 -1.79 -5.75 0.71
N GLU A 152 -1.67 -4.43 0.74
CA GLU A 152 -1.11 -3.64 -0.35
C GLU A 152 0.37 -3.90 -0.48
N MET A 153 1.05 -3.75 0.64
CA MET A 153 2.48 -3.74 0.73
C MET A 153 3.07 -5.14 0.46
N MET A 154 2.55 -6.17 1.14
CA MET A 154 3.11 -7.52 1.09
C MET A 154 2.57 -8.34 -0.08
N LEU A 155 1.28 -8.19 -0.43
CA LEU A 155 0.62 -9.06 -1.41
C LEU A 155 0.41 -8.40 -2.78
N GLY A 156 0.19 -7.08 -2.82
CA GLY A 156 -0.08 -6.38 -4.08
C GLY A 156 -1.53 -6.18 -4.44
N VAL A 157 -2.42 -6.37 -3.47
CA VAL A 157 -3.81 -5.93 -3.56
C VAL A 157 -3.82 -4.40 -3.67
N THR A 158 -4.70 -3.82 -4.49
CA THR A 158 -4.89 -2.36 -4.41
C THR A 158 -5.71 -2.05 -3.15
N PHE A 159 -5.21 -1.16 -2.29
CA PHE A 159 -5.88 -0.83 -1.03
C PHE A 159 -6.38 0.60 -1.05
N GLN A 160 -7.65 0.79 -0.69
CA GLN A 160 -8.31 2.08 -0.64
C GLN A 160 -8.95 2.29 0.74
N VAL A 161 -8.48 3.31 1.46
CA VAL A 161 -8.97 3.59 2.82
C VAL A 161 -10.27 4.42 2.77
N SER A 162 -11.30 3.97 3.47
CA SER A 162 -12.57 4.67 3.71
C SER A 162 -12.47 5.56 4.96
N ARG A 163 -11.77 6.69 4.83
CA ARG A 163 -11.43 7.55 5.98
C ARG A 163 -12.62 8.22 6.65
N ASP A 164 -12.36 8.70 7.87
CA ASP A 164 -13.22 9.60 8.64
C ASP A 164 -14.62 9.03 8.95
N GLN A 165 -14.76 7.70 9.02
CA GLN A 165 -16.03 7.02 9.29
C GLN A 165 -17.16 7.38 8.30
N LYS A 166 -16.80 7.84 7.10
CA LYS A 166 -17.75 8.17 6.03
C LYS A 166 -18.29 6.95 5.30
N GLY A 167 -17.70 5.78 5.56
CA GLY A 167 -17.99 4.56 4.83
C GLY A 167 -17.48 4.58 3.40
N LEU A 168 -17.84 3.53 2.69
CA LEU A 168 -17.55 3.40 1.28
C LEU A 168 -18.50 4.28 0.45
N THR A 169 -18.02 5.48 0.12
CA THR A 169 -18.72 6.41 -0.78
C THR A 169 -18.43 6.12 -2.25
N TRP A 170 -19.26 6.62 -3.15
CA TRP A 170 -19.04 6.50 -4.60
C TRP A 170 -17.70 7.10 -5.02
N ASP A 171 -17.33 8.25 -4.47
CA ASP A 171 -16.06 8.92 -4.80
C ASP A 171 -14.85 8.12 -4.30
N ASN A 172 -14.90 7.58 -3.09
CA ASN A 172 -13.85 6.72 -2.55
C ASN A 172 -13.70 5.44 -3.40
N TYR A 173 -14.83 4.84 -3.77
CA TYR A 173 -14.89 3.70 -4.66
C TYR A 173 -14.23 3.98 -6.02
N GLN A 174 -14.59 5.08 -6.69
CA GLN A 174 -13.96 5.47 -7.96
C GLN A 174 -12.47 5.79 -7.83
N GLN A 175 -12.03 6.37 -6.70
CA GLN A 175 -10.60 6.58 -6.42
C GLN A 175 -9.84 5.25 -6.32
N GLY A 176 -10.39 4.25 -5.63
CA GLY A 176 -9.80 2.91 -5.56
C GLY A 176 -9.67 2.26 -6.93
N LEU A 177 -10.71 2.34 -7.77
CA LEU A 177 -10.67 1.85 -9.15
C LEU A 177 -9.63 2.59 -10.00
N ALA A 178 -9.49 3.91 -9.84
CA ALA A 178 -8.49 4.70 -10.54
C ALA A 178 -7.06 4.31 -10.13
N THR A 179 -6.81 4.12 -8.83
CA THR A 179 -5.52 3.62 -8.32
C THR A 179 -5.20 2.23 -8.89
N TRP A 180 -6.19 1.33 -8.92
CA TRP A 180 -6.01 0.00 -9.51
C TRP A 180 -5.64 0.07 -10.99
N ARG A 181 -6.31 0.93 -11.78
CA ARG A 181 -5.99 1.12 -13.21
C ARG A 181 -4.57 1.65 -13.39
N ARG A 182 -4.13 2.63 -12.60
CA ARG A 182 -2.75 3.13 -12.65
C ARG A 182 -1.72 2.05 -12.25
N ASN A 183 -2.04 1.18 -11.29
CA ASN A 183 -1.21 0.02 -10.97
C ASN A 183 -1.06 -0.94 -12.17
N LYS A 184 -2.04 -1.02 -13.08
CA LYS A 184 -1.93 -1.79 -14.32
C LYS A 184 -1.07 -1.11 -15.37
N GLU A 185 -1.14 0.22 -15.47
CA GLU A 185 -0.41 1.01 -16.46
C GLU A 185 1.12 0.99 -16.27
N ILE A 186 1.58 0.75 -15.04
CA ILE A 186 3.01 0.70 -14.72
C ILE A 186 3.66 -0.66 -14.98
N ARG A 187 2.91 -1.66 -15.47
CA ARG A 187 3.40 -3.03 -15.62
C ARG A 187 4.24 -3.21 -16.87
N SER A 188 5.53 -3.44 -16.67
CA SER A 188 6.44 -4.05 -17.64
C SER A 188 6.54 -5.56 -17.38
N PRO A 189 6.54 -6.43 -18.40
CA PRO A 189 6.78 -7.86 -18.22
C PRO A 189 8.07 -8.15 -17.42
N TYR A 190 8.03 -9.17 -16.58
CA TYR A 190 9.20 -9.67 -15.87
C TYR A 190 9.86 -10.78 -16.70
N LEU A 191 11.08 -10.55 -17.16
CA LEU A 191 11.87 -11.42 -18.04
C LEU A 191 13.14 -11.95 -17.34
N GLY A 192 13.11 -12.02 -16.01
CA GLY A 192 14.24 -12.41 -15.17
C GLY A 192 15.19 -11.25 -14.84
N THR A 193 16.40 -11.59 -14.43
CA THR A 193 17.40 -10.65 -13.89
C THR A 193 18.45 -10.20 -14.91
N ASN A 194 18.44 -10.75 -16.13
CA ASN A 194 19.41 -10.38 -17.16
C ASN A 194 19.09 -8.97 -17.72
N PRO A 195 19.99 -7.98 -17.56
CA PRO A 195 19.74 -6.63 -18.07
C PRO A 195 19.51 -6.56 -19.58
N SER A 196 20.08 -7.49 -20.34
CA SER A 196 19.92 -7.55 -21.80
C SER A 196 18.51 -7.91 -22.24
N SER A 197 17.70 -8.52 -21.35
CA SER A 197 16.28 -8.80 -21.61
C SER A 197 15.42 -7.53 -21.66
N TYR A 198 15.95 -6.39 -21.19
CA TYR A 198 15.24 -5.13 -21.07
C TYR A 198 15.93 -4.05 -21.91
N PRO A 199 15.57 -3.92 -23.20
CA PRO A 199 16.24 -2.98 -24.11
C PRO A 199 15.96 -1.51 -23.75
N LYS A 200 14.81 -1.23 -23.12
CA LYS A 200 14.40 0.11 -22.65
C LYS A 200 14.77 0.38 -21.20
N ARG A 201 15.59 -0.47 -20.56
CA ARG A 201 15.86 -0.31 -19.13
C ARG A 201 16.47 1.06 -18.81
N LYS A 202 16.12 1.60 -17.66
CA LYS A 202 16.69 2.85 -17.14
C LYS A 202 17.36 2.60 -15.82
N PHE A 203 18.63 3.02 -15.70
CA PHE A 203 19.37 2.90 -14.45
C PHE A 203 18.82 3.89 -13.43
N LEU A 204 18.49 3.42 -12.23
CA LEU A 204 17.83 4.24 -11.21
C LEU A 204 18.69 4.47 -9.97
N GLY A 205 19.74 3.67 -9.72
CA GLY A 205 20.65 3.88 -8.60
C GLY A 205 21.04 2.58 -7.93
N TYR A 206 21.34 2.66 -6.62
CA TYR A 206 21.92 1.57 -5.85
C TYR A 206 21.14 1.35 -4.54
N SER A 207 20.98 0.10 -4.13
CA SER A 207 20.42 -0.23 -2.82
C SER A 207 21.19 -1.40 -2.19
N GLY A 208 21.62 -1.23 -0.95
CA GLY A 208 22.09 -2.33 -0.09
C GLY A 208 20.89 -3.01 0.56
N MET A 209 20.79 -4.32 0.42
CA MET A 209 19.62 -5.10 0.86
C MET A 209 20.05 -6.44 1.46
N ASP A 210 19.21 -7.02 2.32
CA ASP A 210 19.39 -8.40 2.78
C ASP A 210 19.08 -9.41 1.67
N LEU A 211 19.64 -10.62 1.80
CA LEU A 211 19.48 -11.68 0.81
C LEU A 211 18.00 -12.10 0.60
N GLY A 212 17.15 -12.03 1.63
CA GLY A 212 15.73 -12.37 1.51
C GLY A 212 14.98 -11.37 0.63
N THR A 213 15.20 -10.08 0.84
CA THR A 213 14.67 -9.01 -0.04
C THR A 213 15.16 -9.17 -1.48
N ILE A 214 16.45 -9.48 -1.67
CA ILE A 214 17.03 -9.72 -3.00
C ILE A 214 16.32 -10.89 -3.70
N GLN A 215 16.15 -12.03 -3.01
CA GLN A 215 15.49 -13.21 -3.57
C GLN A 215 14.04 -12.92 -3.99
N LEU A 216 13.30 -12.14 -3.19
CA LEU A 216 11.94 -11.72 -3.55
C LEU A 216 11.93 -10.89 -4.84
N LEU A 217 12.81 -9.90 -4.97
CA LEU A 217 12.91 -9.07 -6.18
C LEU A 217 13.39 -9.86 -7.42
N GLU A 218 14.28 -10.84 -7.25
CA GLU A 218 14.73 -11.74 -8.31
C GLU A 218 13.67 -12.77 -8.76
N SER A 219 12.59 -12.91 -7.99
CA SER A 219 11.40 -13.65 -8.40
C SER A 219 10.35 -12.76 -9.08
N GLY A 220 10.67 -11.49 -9.33
CA GLY A 220 9.74 -10.49 -9.85
C GLY A 220 8.77 -9.95 -8.79
N GLY A 221 9.03 -10.23 -7.51
CA GLY A 221 8.21 -9.79 -6.39
C GLY A 221 8.63 -8.42 -5.87
N ARG A 222 8.64 -8.29 -4.54
CA ARG A 222 8.78 -7.02 -3.82
C ARG A 222 9.36 -7.26 -2.42
N ARG A 223 9.92 -6.21 -1.82
CA ARG A 223 10.27 -6.17 -0.40
C ARG A 223 9.03 -6.42 0.46
N GLN A 224 9.16 -7.28 1.47
CA GLN A 224 8.07 -7.62 2.41
C GLN A 224 8.46 -7.43 3.88
N ASP A 225 9.74 -7.16 4.18
CA ASP A 225 10.14 -6.96 5.56
C ASP A 225 9.61 -5.63 6.11
N ARG A 226 9.42 -5.62 7.43
CA ARG A 226 8.90 -4.49 8.19
C ARG A 226 9.87 -4.07 9.31
N LYS A 227 11.11 -4.56 9.27
CA LYS A 227 12.09 -4.43 10.36
C LYS A 227 13.11 -3.36 10.08
N GLU A 228 13.59 -3.28 8.85
CA GLU A 228 14.54 -2.23 8.46
C GLU A 228 13.86 -0.86 8.56
N ALA A 229 14.54 0.08 9.22
CA ALA A 229 13.99 1.41 9.41
C ALA A 229 13.73 2.06 8.05
N ALA A 230 12.55 2.65 7.92
CA ALA A 230 12.16 3.35 6.71
C ALA A 230 11.40 4.62 7.08
N ARG A 231 11.92 5.77 6.61
CA ARG A 231 11.33 7.09 6.88
C ARG A 231 10.06 7.34 6.08
N TRP A 232 9.85 6.58 5.01
CA TRP A 232 8.78 6.82 4.04
C TRP A 232 7.88 5.59 3.88
N GLY A 233 7.49 4.97 5.00
CA GLY A 233 6.72 3.73 5.03
C GLY A 233 7.54 2.52 4.58
N TYR A 234 6.89 1.36 4.41
CA TYR A 234 7.55 0.12 4.02
C TYR A 234 7.88 0.09 2.52
N ALA A 235 8.89 0.86 2.12
CA ALA A 235 9.33 0.97 0.74
C ALA A 235 10.83 0.70 0.61
N MET A 236 11.29 0.35 -0.59
CA MET A 236 12.71 0.13 -0.85
C MET A 236 13.38 1.49 -1.09
N TYR A 237 14.44 1.79 -0.34
CA TYR A 237 15.27 2.96 -0.63
C TYR A 237 16.22 2.67 -1.79
N VAL A 238 16.57 3.71 -2.53
CA VAL A 238 17.55 3.68 -3.62
C VAL A 238 18.37 4.97 -3.57
N ALA A 239 19.67 4.83 -3.38
CA ALA A 239 20.61 5.95 -3.38
C ALA A 239 21.13 6.23 -4.80
N ASP A 240 21.33 7.51 -5.12
CA ASP A 240 22.01 7.92 -6.35
C ASP A 240 23.54 7.82 -6.27
N ASP A 241 24.08 7.64 -5.05
CA ASP A 241 25.51 7.48 -4.76
C ASP A 241 25.79 6.05 -4.22
N PRO A 242 26.64 5.25 -4.91
CA PRO A 242 26.98 3.89 -4.50
C PRO A 242 27.69 3.83 -3.13
N ARG A 243 28.33 4.92 -2.68
CA ARG A 243 28.94 4.99 -1.34
C ARG A 243 27.88 4.98 -0.24
N ILE A 244 26.73 5.62 -0.49
CA ILE A 244 25.59 5.63 0.42
C ILE A 244 24.96 4.25 0.48
N ALA A 245 24.73 3.61 -0.67
CA ALA A 245 24.22 2.24 -0.70
C ALA A 245 25.17 1.27 0.03
N ARG A 246 26.49 1.43 -0.11
CA ARG A 246 27.48 0.67 0.65
C ARG A 246 27.38 0.89 2.16
N TYR A 247 27.17 2.14 2.59
CA TYR A 247 26.98 2.45 4.01
C TYR A 247 25.75 1.73 4.56
N PHE A 248 24.60 1.85 3.88
CA PHE A 248 23.37 1.21 4.33
C PHE A 248 23.42 -0.32 4.25
N ASN A 249 24.14 -0.89 3.28
CA ASN A 249 24.39 -2.33 3.21
C ASN A 249 24.99 -2.90 4.50
N GLU A 250 25.91 -2.17 5.13
CA GLU A 250 26.50 -2.56 6.41
C GLU A 250 25.60 -2.18 7.60
N TRP A 251 24.97 -1.01 7.53
CA TRP A 251 24.09 -0.52 8.59
C TRP A 251 22.90 -1.46 8.86
N ILE A 252 22.31 -2.02 7.80
CA ILE A 252 21.18 -2.95 7.85
C ILE A 252 21.50 -4.22 8.68
N LYS A 253 22.76 -4.68 8.69
CA LYS A 253 23.20 -5.80 9.54
C LYS A 253 23.08 -5.43 11.03
N GLY A 254 23.51 -4.23 11.41
CA GLY A 254 23.43 -3.77 12.80
C GLY A 254 22.03 -3.38 13.25
N ASN A 255 21.19 -2.88 12.33
CA ASN A 255 19.90 -2.29 12.67
C ASN A 255 18.70 -3.23 12.54
N ALA A 256 18.71 -4.17 11.59
CA ALA A 256 17.49 -4.89 11.20
C ALA A 256 17.61 -6.42 11.22
N PHE A 257 18.70 -6.98 10.70
CA PHE A 257 18.79 -8.44 10.45
C PHE A 257 19.91 -9.15 11.23
N GLY A 258 20.73 -8.43 11.99
CA GLY A 258 21.84 -8.97 12.77
C GLY A 258 23.17 -9.00 12.01
N GLN A 259 24.28 -8.98 12.75
CA GLN A 259 25.64 -8.88 12.21
C GLN A 259 26.05 -10.04 11.27
N GLN A 260 25.34 -11.17 11.36
CA GLN A 260 25.57 -12.34 10.52
C GLN A 260 24.76 -12.31 9.22
N ALA A 261 23.89 -11.31 9.02
CA ALA A 261 23.08 -11.19 7.83
C ALA A 261 23.96 -11.01 6.59
N THR A 262 23.62 -11.74 5.52
CA THR A 262 24.21 -11.52 4.20
C THR A 262 23.47 -10.38 3.53
N THR A 263 24.18 -9.29 3.28
CA THR A 263 23.66 -8.12 2.55
C THR A 263 24.52 -7.85 1.32
N ILE A 264 23.88 -7.40 0.24
CA ILE A 264 24.55 -7.13 -1.04
C ILE A 264 24.04 -5.79 -1.59
N VAL A 265 24.95 -4.97 -2.11
CA VAL A 265 24.59 -3.80 -2.90
C VAL A 265 24.15 -4.25 -4.30
N CYS A 266 22.97 -3.82 -4.70
CA CYS A 266 22.43 -4.09 -6.03
C CYS A 266 22.24 -2.78 -6.81
N LYS A 267 22.45 -2.85 -8.12
CA LYS A 267 21.94 -1.83 -9.06
C LYS A 267 20.44 -2.00 -9.21
N ILE A 268 19.74 -0.88 -9.21
CA ILE A 268 18.29 -0.82 -9.35
C ILE A 268 17.97 -0.25 -10.73
N TRP A 269 17.08 -0.94 -11.45
CA TRP A 269 16.73 -0.61 -12.81
C TRP A 269 15.20 -0.59 -12.97
N ALA A 270 14.69 0.38 -13.73
CA ALA A 270 13.38 0.23 -14.35
C ALA A 270 13.52 -0.71 -15.54
N ARG A 271 12.61 -1.69 -15.66
CA ARG A 271 12.51 -2.60 -16.80
C ARG A 271 12.18 -1.86 -18.11
N ASP A 272 11.40 -0.78 -18.00
CA ASP A 272 11.05 0.10 -19.12
C ASP A 272 11.14 1.58 -18.69
N GLY A 273 12.07 2.31 -19.30
CA GLY A 273 12.33 3.72 -19.04
C GLY A 273 11.17 4.64 -19.46
N ASP A 274 10.42 4.29 -20.50
CA ASP A 274 9.29 5.10 -20.94
C ASP A 274 8.14 5.02 -19.91
N ILE A 275 7.92 3.84 -19.34
CA ILE A 275 6.97 3.67 -18.23
C ILE A 275 7.45 4.44 -17.01
N PHE A 276 8.74 4.33 -16.66
CA PHE A 276 9.32 5.10 -15.56
C PHE A 276 9.09 6.60 -15.76
N ASP A 277 9.33 7.14 -16.96
CA ASP A 277 9.20 8.58 -17.22
C ASP A 277 7.77 9.10 -17.10
N ARG A 278 6.76 8.30 -17.46
CA ARG A 278 5.34 8.64 -17.27
C ARG A 278 4.82 8.39 -15.85
N LEU A 279 5.47 7.51 -15.08
CA LEU A 279 5.09 7.24 -13.68
C LEU A 279 5.18 8.52 -12.86
N GLN A 280 4.18 8.73 -12.01
CA GLN A 280 4.09 9.83 -11.07
C GLN A 280 5.29 9.82 -10.11
N LYS A 281 5.92 10.98 -9.92
CA LYS A 281 7.09 11.15 -9.05
C LYS A 281 6.93 12.43 -8.25
N LEU A 282 7.28 12.37 -6.97
CA LEU A 282 7.20 13.51 -6.05
C LEU A 282 8.52 13.70 -5.33
N TRP A 283 9.06 14.90 -5.34
CA TRP A 283 10.10 15.32 -4.41
C TRP A 283 9.46 15.91 -3.16
N ILE A 284 9.58 15.23 -2.02
CA ILE A 284 9.00 15.67 -0.75
C ILE A 284 10.02 16.48 0.05
N PRO A 285 9.60 17.52 0.81
CA PRO A 285 10.48 18.12 1.80
C PRO A 285 10.74 17.13 2.96
N ASP A 286 11.89 17.25 3.63
CA ASP A 286 12.32 16.39 4.73
C ASP A 286 11.63 16.75 6.05
N TRP A 287 10.30 16.84 6.01
CA TRP A 287 9.47 17.19 7.15
C TRP A 287 9.16 15.95 7.99
N THR A 288 9.54 16.00 9.26
CA THR A 288 9.29 14.91 10.22
C THR A 288 7.81 14.54 10.35
N ALA A 289 6.89 15.47 10.09
CA ALA A 289 5.45 15.22 10.09
C ALA A 289 4.97 14.26 8.99
N LEU A 290 5.76 14.08 7.91
CA LEU A 290 5.46 13.19 6.80
C LEU A 290 6.22 11.86 6.87
N GLN A 291 7.14 11.76 7.84
CA GLN A 291 7.97 10.59 8.05
C GLN A 291 7.30 9.55 8.95
N THR A 292 7.71 8.31 8.79
CA THR A 292 7.38 7.18 9.67
C THR A 292 8.58 6.78 10.51
N ASP A 293 8.33 6.37 11.76
CA ASP A 293 9.34 5.71 12.59
C ASP A 293 8.96 4.24 12.79
N VAL A 294 9.42 3.40 11.85
CA VAL A 294 9.11 1.96 11.83
C VAL A 294 9.66 1.22 13.07
N GLN A 295 10.67 1.77 13.75
CA GLN A 295 11.30 1.09 14.89
C GLN A 295 10.56 1.35 16.19
N ASN A 296 9.97 2.54 16.34
CA ASN A 296 9.36 2.97 17.61
C ASN A 296 7.84 3.13 17.56
N TRP A 297 7.22 3.18 16.38
CA TRP A 297 5.77 3.33 16.26
C TRP A 297 5.08 1.98 16.08
N ASP A 298 3.85 1.87 16.58
CA ASP A 298 3.00 0.73 16.30
C ASP A 298 2.47 0.75 14.85
N ALA A 299 1.92 -0.38 14.42
CA ALA A 299 1.42 -0.55 13.06
C ALA A 299 0.26 0.41 12.73
N PHE A 300 -0.57 0.77 13.72
CA PHE A 300 -1.67 1.71 13.54
C PHE A 300 -1.15 3.08 13.14
N ARG A 301 -0.21 3.64 13.92
CA ARG A 301 0.39 4.94 13.67
C ARG A 301 1.19 4.97 12.37
N ILE A 302 1.95 3.92 12.07
CA ILE A 302 2.70 3.81 10.80
C ILE A 302 1.75 3.88 9.61
N ALA A 303 0.65 3.12 9.65
CA ALA A 303 -0.28 3.05 8.54
C ALA A 303 -1.03 4.38 8.31
N TRP A 304 -1.51 5.02 9.37
CA TRP A 304 -2.17 6.33 9.26
C TRP A 304 -1.22 7.43 8.81
N SER A 305 0.05 7.40 9.24
CA SER A 305 1.09 8.31 8.75
C SER A 305 1.32 8.16 7.24
N GLN A 306 1.31 6.93 6.71
CA GLN A 306 1.40 6.71 5.28
C GLN A 306 0.17 7.25 4.53
N GLU A 307 -1.02 7.02 5.05
CA GLU A 307 -2.27 7.52 4.46
C GLU A 307 -2.36 9.06 4.47
N ASP A 308 -1.83 9.71 5.51
CA ASP A 308 -1.68 11.18 5.56
C ASP A 308 -0.66 11.71 4.54
N ARG A 309 0.44 10.99 4.35
CA ARG A 309 1.43 11.31 3.32
C ARG A 309 0.85 11.17 1.92
N ASP A 310 0.10 10.11 1.64
CA ASP A 310 -0.57 9.89 0.35
C ASP A 310 -1.57 11.02 0.03
N LYS A 311 -2.33 11.48 1.04
CA LYS A 311 -3.24 12.62 0.91
C LYS A 311 -2.48 13.93 0.65
N THR A 312 -1.33 14.13 1.29
CA THR A 312 -0.47 15.30 1.07
C THR A 312 0.12 15.27 -0.35
N ALA A 313 0.57 14.11 -0.83
CA ALA A 313 1.02 13.94 -2.20
C ALA A 313 -0.09 14.27 -3.21
N ALA A 314 -1.31 13.80 -2.95
CA ALA A 314 -2.48 14.09 -3.79
C ALA A 314 -2.82 15.59 -3.83
N PHE A 315 -2.67 16.31 -2.71
CA PHE A 315 -2.81 17.76 -2.66
C PHE A 315 -1.80 18.48 -3.56
N TRP A 316 -0.58 17.95 -3.70
CA TRP A 316 0.42 18.42 -4.66
C TRP A 316 0.25 17.86 -6.08
N GLY A 317 -0.87 17.19 -6.38
CA GLY A 317 -1.20 16.69 -7.71
C GLY A 317 -0.57 15.35 -8.08
N VAL A 318 0.02 14.63 -7.12
CA VAL A 318 0.65 13.32 -7.34
C VAL A 318 -0.19 12.22 -6.70
N GLN A 319 -0.61 11.23 -7.49
CA GLN A 319 -1.47 10.13 -7.03
C GLN A 319 -0.75 8.77 -7.04
N LYS A 320 -1.15 7.86 -6.15
CA LYS A 320 -0.65 6.48 -6.13
C LYS A 320 -0.96 5.73 -7.43
N PRO A 321 -0.09 4.82 -7.90
CA PRO A 321 1.27 4.60 -7.40
C PRO A 321 2.22 5.73 -7.82
N TYR A 322 3.18 6.07 -6.97
CA TYR A 322 4.23 7.05 -7.27
C TYR A 322 5.58 6.63 -6.70
N ILE A 323 6.65 7.29 -7.14
CA ILE A 323 7.99 7.22 -6.53
C ILE A 323 8.24 8.52 -5.77
N LEU A 324 8.83 8.40 -4.58
CA LEU A 324 9.16 9.56 -3.74
C LEU A 324 10.67 9.83 -3.79
N PHE A 325 11.04 11.10 -3.84
CA PHE A 325 12.40 11.59 -3.69
C PHE A 325 12.49 12.49 -2.46
N ALA A 326 13.58 12.41 -1.72
CA ALA A 326 13.82 13.23 -0.54
C ALA A 326 15.31 13.58 -0.40
N ARG A 327 15.62 14.59 0.42
CA ARG A 327 17.00 14.87 0.84
C ARG A 327 17.15 14.82 2.34
N HIS A 328 18.16 14.10 2.80
CA HIS A 328 18.40 13.91 4.22
C HIS A 328 19.73 14.53 4.64
N PRO A 329 19.84 15.04 5.88
CA PRO A 329 21.13 15.44 6.42
C PRO A 329 22.09 14.25 6.53
N ASN A 330 23.38 14.56 6.57
CA ASN A 330 24.42 13.60 6.96
C ASN A 330 24.03 12.84 8.25
N MET A 331 24.25 11.52 8.26
CA MET A 331 23.84 10.63 9.35
C MET A 331 24.90 10.40 10.44
N GLY A 332 25.89 11.29 10.54
CA GLY A 332 26.95 11.25 11.54
C GLY A 332 28.24 10.60 11.08
N ALA A 333 29.00 10.09 12.06
CA ALA A 333 30.35 9.59 11.86
C ALA A 333 30.37 8.38 10.89
N GLY A 334 31.32 8.38 9.95
CA GLY A 334 31.48 7.32 8.96
C GLY A 334 30.52 7.39 7.77
N PHE A 335 29.56 8.31 7.77
CA PHE A 335 28.69 8.53 6.61
C PHE A 335 29.48 9.19 5.45
N PRO A 336 29.32 8.75 4.19
CA PRO A 336 30.20 9.13 3.08
C PRO A 336 29.98 10.55 2.54
N ILE A 337 29.03 11.28 3.11
CA ILE A 337 28.66 12.64 2.72
C ILE A 337 29.23 13.61 3.74
N ARG A 338 29.68 14.79 3.32
CA ARG A 338 30.29 15.77 4.24
C ARG A 338 29.27 16.26 5.28
N ASN A 339 29.75 16.52 6.50
CA ASN A 339 28.92 17.17 7.53
C ASN A 339 28.43 18.55 7.04
N GLY A 340 27.17 18.88 7.30
CA GLY A 340 26.48 20.06 6.78
C GLY A 340 25.96 19.92 5.35
N SER A 341 26.18 18.80 4.67
CA SER A 341 25.60 18.50 3.36
C SER A 341 24.44 17.49 3.47
N ARG A 342 23.59 17.46 2.45
CA ARG A 342 22.47 16.51 2.34
C ARG A 342 22.63 15.54 1.18
N TRP A 343 22.03 14.37 1.31
CA TRP A 343 22.06 13.30 0.32
C TRP A 343 20.68 12.97 -0.23
N ASN A 344 20.60 12.44 -1.45
CA ASN A 344 19.32 12.17 -2.10
C ASN A 344 18.90 10.71 -1.89
N GLU A 345 17.64 10.51 -1.54
CA GLU A 345 16.99 9.21 -1.47
C GLU A 345 15.87 9.15 -2.51
N MET A 346 15.77 8.04 -3.23
CA MET A 346 14.58 7.65 -3.98
C MET A 346 13.91 6.47 -3.26
N VAL A 347 12.59 6.46 -3.20
CA VAL A 347 11.79 5.47 -2.47
C VAL A 347 10.79 4.83 -3.42
N ILE A 348 10.85 3.51 -3.53
CA ILE A 348 10.01 2.71 -4.44
C ILE A 348 9.08 1.79 -3.62
N TYR A 349 7.77 1.99 -3.74
CA TYR A 349 6.74 1.19 -3.07
C TYR A 349 6.48 -0.15 -3.77
N GLY A 350 5.92 -1.12 -3.05
CA GLY A 350 5.79 -2.52 -3.47
C GLY A 350 5.15 -2.74 -4.85
N GLN A 351 4.10 -2.00 -5.21
CA GLN A 351 3.48 -2.14 -6.54
C GLN A 351 4.38 -1.64 -7.68
N VAL A 352 5.18 -0.60 -7.43
CA VAL A 352 6.16 -0.12 -8.41
C VAL A 352 7.31 -1.12 -8.53
N GLN A 353 7.75 -1.71 -7.41
CA GLN A 353 8.77 -2.77 -7.41
C GLN A 353 8.33 -3.93 -8.31
N GLU A 354 7.17 -4.54 -8.03
CA GLU A 354 6.65 -5.67 -8.81
C GLU A 354 6.33 -5.26 -10.25
N GLY A 355 5.75 -4.07 -10.45
CA GLY A 355 5.28 -3.60 -11.75
C GLY A 355 6.39 -3.18 -12.72
N LEU A 356 7.53 -2.68 -12.21
CA LEU A 356 8.50 -2.00 -13.06
C LEU A 356 9.96 -2.28 -12.75
N ILE A 357 10.33 -2.80 -11.58
CA ILE A 357 11.74 -2.83 -11.15
C ILE A 357 12.38 -4.21 -11.34
N PHE A 358 13.65 -4.22 -11.70
CA PHE A 358 14.51 -5.39 -11.50
C PHE A 358 15.85 -4.96 -10.90
N ILE A 359 16.57 -5.93 -10.36
CA ILE A 359 17.85 -5.69 -9.67
C ILE A 359 18.98 -6.49 -10.30
N GLU A 360 20.19 -5.97 -10.16
CA GLU A 360 21.43 -6.63 -10.57
C GLU A 360 22.40 -6.59 -9.37
N ARG A 361 22.73 -7.76 -8.83
CA ARG A 361 23.68 -7.88 -7.71
C ARG A 361 25.06 -7.39 -8.13
N MET A 362 25.73 -6.65 -7.24
CA MET A 362 27.11 -6.23 -7.46
C MET A 362 28.07 -7.08 -6.64
N SER A 363 29.21 -7.41 -7.24
CA SER A 363 30.40 -7.82 -6.49
C SER A 363 31.06 -6.61 -5.82
N ASP A 364 31.87 -6.87 -4.78
CA ASP A 364 32.67 -5.84 -4.13
C ASP A 364 33.57 -5.07 -5.10
N GLN A 365 34.07 -5.76 -6.13
CA GLN A 365 34.93 -5.12 -7.14
C GLN A 365 34.12 -4.17 -8.02
N GLN A 366 32.95 -4.60 -8.54
CA GLN A 366 32.07 -3.74 -9.33
C GLN A 366 31.62 -2.51 -8.53
N LEU A 367 31.33 -2.67 -7.24
CA LEU A 367 30.98 -1.55 -6.37
C LEU A 367 32.14 -0.57 -6.20
N LYS A 368 33.36 -1.07 -5.98
CA LYS A 368 34.56 -0.22 -5.91
C LYS A 368 34.82 0.51 -7.22
N ASP A 369 34.59 -0.15 -8.35
CA ASP A 369 34.78 0.42 -9.68
C ASP A 369 33.77 1.56 -9.93
N ASP A 370 32.49 1.36 -9.61
CA ASP A 370 31.46 2.41 -9.74
C ASP A 370 31.72 3.61 -8.82
N ILE A 371 32.21 3.36 -7.59
CA ILE A 371 32.64 4.43 -6.67
C ILE A 371 33.82 5.21 -7.27
N LYS A 372 34.81 4.51 -7.82
CA LYS A 372 36.01 5.13 -8.42
C LYS A 372 35.67 5.91 -9.69
N ALA A 373 34.70 5.43 -10.47
CA ALA A 373 34.24 6.05 -11.69
C ALA A 373 33.31 7.25 -11.47
N TRP A 374 32.94 7.56 -10.21
CA TRP A 374 31.97 8.62 -9.88
C TRP A 374 30.62 8.44 -10.58
N ASN A 375 30.15 7.19 -10.69
CA ASN A 375 28.92 6.86 -11.39
C ASN A 375 27.68 7.20 -10.55
N TYR A 376 27.45 8.49 -10.33
CA TYR A 376 26.39 9.04 -9.49
C TYR A 376 25.29 9.62 -10.36
N ILE A 377 24.03 9.34 -10.04
CA ILE A 377 22.90 9.83 -10.84
C ILE A 377 22.58 11.30 -10.54
N GLN A 378 22.73 11.72 -9.27
CA GLN A 378 22.39 13.07 -8.79
C GLN A 378 20.91 13.41 -9.07
N TYR A 379 19.98 12.80 -8.31
CA TYR A 379 18.55 12.94 -8.59
C TYR A 379 18.08 14.41 -8.66
N ASN A 380 18.67 15.30 -7.85
CA ASN A 380 18.32 16.72 -7.79
C ASN A 380 18.64 17.50 -9.10
N HIS A 381 19.47 16.95 -9.97
CA HIS A 381 19.73 17.52 -11.32
C HIS A 381 18.88 16.86 -12.41
N ASN A 382 18.01 15.92 -12.03
CA ASN A 382 17.13 15.17 -12.92
C ASN A 382 15.66 15.50 -12.65
N ILE A 383 15.33 16.56 -11.91
CA ILE A 383 13.94 16.88 -11.54
C ILE A 383 13.11 17.11 -12.80
N SER A 384 13.58 18.00 -13.68
CA SER A 384 12.93 18.26 -14.97
C SER A 384 12.99 17.03 -15.90
N ALA A 385 14.19 16.43 -16.04
CA ALA A 385 14.42 15.33 -16.98
C ALA A 385 13.61 14.06 -16.66
N TRP A 386 13.30 13.81 -15.39
CA TRP A 386 12.52 12.63 -14.96
C TRP A 386 11.06 12.97 -14.66
N ASN A 387 10.63 14.19 -14.97
CA ASN A 387 9.29 14.70 -14.71
C ASN A 387 8.88 14.50 -13.23
N ILE A 388 9.75 14.94 -12.32
CA ILE A 388 9.52 14.86 -10.88
C ILE A 388 8.77 16.12 -10.45
N THR A 389 7.56 15.95 -9.88
CA THR A 389 6.83 17.06 -9.26
C THR A 389 7.56 17.49 -8.00
N ALA A 390 7.94 18.77 -7.91
CA ALA A 390 8.53 19.36 -6.72
C ALA A 390 7.64 20.54 -6.26
N PRO A 391 6.92 20.42 -5.13
CA PRO A 391 6.07 21.47 -4.61
C PRO A 391 6.91 22.66 -4.11
N GLN A 392 6.26 23.81 -3.88
CA GLN A 392 6.96 25.04 -3.50
C GLN A 392 7.75 24.90 -2.19
N GLU A 393 7.23 24.07 -1.28
CA GLU A 393 7.81 23.67 -0.01
C GLU A 393 9.17 23.00 -0.19
N THR A 394 9.30 22.10 -1.17
CA THR A 394 10.57 21.45 -1.53
C THR A 394 11.59 22.47 -2.03
N TRP A 395 11.17 23.38 -2.93
CA TRP A 395 12.07 24.43 -3.43
C TRP A 395 12.50 25.42 -2.35
N ASN A 396 11.61 25.72 -1.40
CA ASN A 396 11.95 26.54 -0.23
C ASN A 396 13.02 25.85 0.61
N GLU A 397 12.87 24.55 0.86
CA GLU A 397 13.85 23.78 1.61
C GLU A 397 15.22 23.76 0.93
N PHE A 398 15.29 23.54 -0.39
CA PHE A 398 16.55 23.61 -1.13
C PHE A 398 17.25 24.96 -0.97
N ARG A 399 16.50 26.07 -1.05
CA ARG A 399 17.04 27.42 -0.85
C ARG A 399 17.56 27.62 0.57
N LEU A 400 16.85 27.10 1.59
CA LEU A 400 17.29 27.19 2.99
C LEU A 400 18.64 26.48 3.21
N HIS A 401 18.91 25.42 2.44
CA HIS A 401 20.18 24.68 2.49
C HIS A 401 21.23 25.17 1.48
N GLY A 402 20.95 26.24 0.73
CA GLY A 402 21.88 26.78 -0.29
C GLY A 402 22.11 25.83 -1.47
N GLU A 403 21.16 24.94 -1.75
CA GLU A 403 21.26 23.91 -2.76
C GLU A 403 20.71 24.40 -4.11
N GLN A 404 21.39 24.04 -5.19
CA GLN A 404 20.88 24.20 -6.54
C GLN A 404 20.31 22.87 -7.03
N ALA A 405 19.13 22.91 -7.63
CA ALA A 405 18.47 21.78 -8.26
C ALA A 405 17.85 22.24 -9.57
N SER A 406 17.80 21.34 -10.55
CA SER A 406 17.44 21.65 -11.95
C SER A 406 16.60 20.55 -12.58
#